data_AF-A0A9Q1ILK1-F1
#
_entry.id   AF-A0A9Q1ILK1-F1
#
_cell.length_a   1.000
_cell.length_b   1.000
_cell.length_c   1.000
_cell.angle_alpha   90.00
_cell.angle_beta   90.00
_cell.angle_gamma   90.00
#
_symmetry.space_group_name_H-M   'P 1'
#
loop_
_entity.id
_entity.type
_entity.pdbx_description
1 polymer ?
#
loop_
_entity_poly.entity_id
_entity_poly.type
_entity_poly.pdbx_seq_one_letter_code
_entity_poly.pdbx_strand_id
1 'polypeptide(L)'
;MEFEKLQQFLKDEEAARISALREEEEQKSQMMKEKIEKMTEEISSLSEQIRAIEQELGAEDISFLQSYKDTQNRAQCTLADPEKVSVALIDVAKHLGNLKYRVWEKMLGTVQYTLTVQRKLQRVRVQLDWDRGEVSFSDPSNNTPLYTFKHSFTERVFPFFHPGSLQICPMKVSVRVE
;
A
#
# COMPACT_ATOMS: atom_id res chain seq x y z
N MET A 1 -18.58 -15.85 15.72
CA MET A 1 -19.18 -15.81 14.38
C MET A 1 -19.01 -14.46 13.68
N GLU A 2 -19.75 -13.40 13.99
CA GLU A 2 -19.65 -12.14 13.18
C GLU A 2 -18.37 -11.33 13.42
N PHE A 3 -17.88 -11.26 14.66
CA PHE A 3 -16.63 -10.56 14.97
C PHE A 3 -15.40 -11.29 14.41
N GLU A 4 -15.41 -12.63 14.45
CA GLU A 4 -14.38 -13.47 13.82
C GLU A 4 -14.38 -13.31 12.29
N LYS A 5 -15.56 -13.24 11.65
CA LYS A 5 -15.67 -12.94 10.22
C LYS A 5 -15.08 -11.56 9.90
N LEU A 6 -15.38 -10.55 10.73
CA LEU A 6 -14.83 -9.21 10.53
C LEU A 6 -13.30 -9.17 10.73
N GLN A 7 -12.79 -9.87 11.74
CA GLN A 7 -11.35 -10.01 11.98
C GLN A 7 -10.66 -10.73 10.82
N GLN A 8 -11.25 -11.83 10.33
CA GLN A 8 -10.71 -12.57 9.19
C GLN A 8 -10.72 -11.70 7.94
N PHE A 9 -11.82 -11.01 7.67
CA PHE A 9 -11.92 -10.04 6.57
C PHE A 9 -10.80 -8.98 6.65
N LEU A 10 -10.55 -8.42 7.83
CA LEU A 10 -9.48 -7.44 8.03
C LEU A 10 -8.10 -8.01 7.75
N LYS A 11 -7.82 -9.22 8.24
CA LYS A 11 -6.55 -9.92 8.00
C LYS A 11 -6.35 -10.21 6.51
N ASP A 12 -7.40 -10.65 5.82
CA ASP A 12 -7.36 -10.94 4.39
C ASP A 12 -7.17 -9.66 3.55
N GLU A 13 -7.89 -8.59 3.89
CA GLU A 13 -7.78 -7.29 3.23
C GLU A 13 -6.39 -6.64 3.44
N GLU A 14 -5.81 -6.79 4.64
CA GLU A 14 -4.43 -6.36 4.93
C GLU A 14 -3.42 -7.19 4.13
N ALA A 15 -3.53 -8.52 4.15
CA ALA A 15 -2.63 -9.41 3.44
C ALA A 15 -2.67 -9.17 1.91
N ALA A 16 -3.87 -9.01 1.35
CA ALA A 16 -4.04 -8.70 -0.07
C ALA A 16 -3.36 -7.38 -0.47
N ARG A 17 -3.43 -6.36 0.38
CA ARG A 17 -2.78 -5.06 0.13
C ARG A 17 -1.27 -5.14 0.23
N ILE A 18 -0.75 -5.81 1.26
CA ILE A 18 0.69 -6.05 1.39
C ILE A 18 1.21 -6.80 0.17
N SER A 19 0.46 -7.81 -0.31
CA SER A 19 0.81 -8.55 -1.52
C SER A 19 0.83 -7.65 -2.76
N ALA A 20 -0.20 -6.84 -2.98
CA ALA A 20 -0.26 -5.92 -4.13
C ALA A 20 0.84 -4.86 -4.09
N LEU A 21 1.23 -4.39 -2.90
CA LEU A 21 2.34 -3.46 -2.72
C LEU A 21 3.68 -4.11 -3.08
N ARG A 22 3.92 -5.34 -2.62
CA ARG A 22 5.14 -6.12 -2.94
C ARG A 22 5.25 -6.41 -4.43
N GLU A 23 4.15 -6.75 -5.08
CA GLU A 23 4.12 -6.98 -6.53
C GLU A 23 4.50 -5.70 -7.29
N GLU A 24 3.97 -4.54 -6.87
CA GLU A 24 4.34 -3.27 -7.48
C GLU A 24 5.81 -2.92 -7.24
N GLU A 25 6.32 -3.11 -6.03
CA GLU A 25 7.74 -2.94 -5.71
C GLU A 25 8.65 -3.79 -6.61
N GLU A 26 8.32 -5.08 -6.76
CA GLU A 26 9.08 -6.00 -7.62
C GLU A 26 9.05 -5.56 -9.08
N GLN A 27 7.87 -5.18 -9.61
CA GLN A 27 7.74 -4.69 -10.98
C GLN A 27 8.56 -3.42 -11.21
N LYS A 28 8.54 -2.46 -10.27
CA LYS A 28 9.33 -1.22 -10.38
C LYS A 28 10.83 -1.48 -10.27
N SER A 29 11.24 -2.40 -9.40
CA SER A 29 12.63 -2.83 -9.23
C SER A 29 13.17 -3.51 -10.49
N GLN A 30 12.43 -4.46 -11.05
CA GLN A 30 12.81 -5.18 -12.26
C GLN A 30 12.92 -4.24 -13.46
N MET A 31 11.95 -3.33 -13.64
CA MET A 31 12.02 -2.30 -14.69
C MET A 31 13.27 -1.42 -14.53
N MET A 32 13.64 -1.05 -13.31
CA MET A 32 14.85 -0.28 -13.06
C MET A 32 16.11 -1.07 -13.43
N LYS A 33 16.16 -2.35 -13.06
CA LYS A 33 17.27 -3.25 -13.37
C LYS A 33 17.48 -3.37 -14.89
N GLU A 34 16.42 -3.62 -15.65
CA GLU A 34 16.50 -3.71 -17.12
C GLU A 34 16.98 -2.39 -17.75
N LYS A 35 16.55 -1.25 -17.23
CA LYS A 35 17.03 0.07 -17.70
C LYS A 35 18.51 0.27 -17.39
N ILE A 36 18.98 -0.15 -16.21
CA ILE A 36 20.40 -0.09 -15.84
C ILE A 36 21.24 -1.00 -16.73
N GLU A 37 20.79 -2.24 -16.97
CA GLU A 37 21.48 -3.19 -17.86
C GLU A 37 21.59 -2.64 -19.27
N LYS A 38 20.50 -2.11 -19.83
CA LYS A 38 20.50 -1.48 -21.15
C LYS A 38 21.49 -0.29 -21.23
N MET A 39 21.48 0.61 -20.24
CA MET A 39 22.44 1.72 -20.21
C MET A 39 23.89 1.22 -20.08
N THR A 40 24.11 0.13 -19.35
CA THR A 40 25.45 -0.47 -19.19
C THR A 40 25.95 -1.07 -20.51
N GLU A 41 25.08 -1.71 -21.28
CA GLU A 41 25.39 -2.21 -22.62
C GLU A 41 25.71 -1.07 -23.60
N GLU A 42 24.90 0.00 -23.59
CA GLU A 42 25.13 1.20 -24.42
C GLU A 42 26.48 1.86 -24.08
N ILE A 43 26.81 2.02 -22.79
CA ILE A 43 28.11 2.55 -22.33
C ILE A 43 29.26 1.65 -22.78
N SER A 44 29.11 0.33 -22.67
CA SER A 44 30.14 -0.63 -23.08
C SER A 44 30.40 -0.55 -24.58
N SER A 45 29.33 -0.57 -25.39
CA SER A 45 29.42 -0.44 -26.85
C SER A 45 30.07 0.89 -27.28
N LEU A 46 29.70 2.00 -26.63
CA LEU A 46 30.29 3.31 -26.92
C LEU A 46 31.78 3.34 -26.54
N SER A 47 32.15 2.75 -25.40
CA SER A 47 33.54 2.66 -24.95
C SER A 47 34.41 1.85 -25.90
N GLU A 48 33.88 0.76 -26.46
CA GLU A 48 34.57 -0.04 -27.47
C GLU A 48 34.78 0.72 -28.78
N GLN A 49 33.78 1.49 -29.22
CA GLN A 49 33.88 2.32 -30.41
C GLN A 49 34.93 3.42 -30.24
N ILE A 50 34.96 4.10 -29.08
CA ILE A 50 35.98 5.11 -28.76
C ILE A 50 37.37 4.47 -28.82
N ARG A 51 37.57 3.33 -28.17
CA ARG A 51 38.85 2.60 -28.17
C ARG A 51 39.31 2.22 -29.59
N ALA A 52 38.40 1.73 -30.43
CA ALA A 52 38.72 1.37 -31.80
C ALA A 52 39.17 2.60 -32.63
N ILE A 53 38.49 3.73 -32.45
CA ILE A 53 38.86 4.99 -33.10
C ILE A 53 40.21 5.49 -32.61
N GLU A 54 40.47 5.46 -31.29
CA GLU A 54 41.76 5.85 -30.71
C GLU A 54 42.92 5.00 -31.24
N GLN A 55 42.71 3.69 -31.43
CA GLN A 55 43.72 2.79 -32.01
C GLN A 55 44.01 3.10 -33.48
N GLU A 56 42.97 3.36 -34.29
CA GLU A 56 43.13 3.73 -35.70
C GLU A 56 43.81 5.10 -35.87
N LEU A 57 43.48 6.07 -35.01
CA LEU A 57 44.14 7.38 -34.98
C LEU A 57 45.62 7.32 -34.55
N GLY A 58 46.01 6.27 -33.82
CA GLY A 58 47.39 6.02 -33.42
C GLY A 58 48.24 5.24 -34.44
N ALA A 59 47.66 4.83 -35.58
CA ALA A 59 48.36 4.10 -36.63
C ALA A 59 49.27 5.01 -37.48
N GLU A 60 50.22 4.42 -38.22
CA GLU A 60 51.09 5.16 -39.14
C GLU A 60 50.27 5.90 -40.23
N ASP A 61 50.76 7.06 -40.67
CA ASP A 61 50.02 8.00 -41.54
C ASP A 61 49.38 7.35 -42.78
N ILE A 62 50.10 6.47 -43.47
CA ILE A 62 49.62 5.80 -44.69
C ILE A 62 48.50 4.80 -44.34
N SER A 63 48.62 4.06 -43.24
CA SER A 63 47.63 3.10 -42.77
C SER A 63 46.34 3.80 -42.32
N PHE A 64 46.47 4.92 -41.58
CA PHE A 64 45.33 5.74 -41.18
C PHE A 64 44.56 6.31 -42.39
N LEU A 65 45.26 6.82 -43.42
CA LEU A 65 44.62 7.32 -44.63
C LEU A 65 43.85 6.25 -45.40
N GLN A 66 44.31 5.00 -45.35
CA GLN A 66 43.60 3.86 -45.95
C GLN A 66 42.30 3.52 -45.21
N SER A 67 42.28 3.62 -43.87
CA SER A 67 41.10 3.32 -43.04
C SER A 67 40.20 4.53 -42.72
N TYR A 68 40.60 5.75 -43.10
CA TYR A 68 39.91 7.00 -42.76
C TYR A 68 38.39 6.96 -42.96
N LYS A 69 37.94 6.38 -44.08
CA LYS A 69 36.51 6.30 -44.41
C LYS A 69 35.74 5.39 -43.46
N ASP A 70 36.38 4.31 -42.99
CA ASP A 70 35.81 3.39 -42.01
C ASP A 70 35.77 4.05 -40.63
N THR A 71 36.83 4.78 -40.24
CA THR A 71 36.87 5.59 -39.02
C THR A 71 35.76 6.65 -39.01
N GLN A 72 35.56 7.35 -40.14
CA GLN A 72 34.52 8.36 -40.29
C GLN A 72 33.11 7.76 -40.12
N ASN A 73 32.85 6.61 -40.75
CA ASN A 73 31.56 5.92 -40.61
C ASN A 73 31.32 5.44 -39.18
N ARG A 74 32.36 4.93 -38.50
CA ARG A 74 32.27 4.44 -37.12
C ARG A 74 32.07 5.57 -36.10
N ALA A 75 32.64 6.74 -36.36
CA ALA A 75 32.48 7.92 -35.50
C ALA A 75 31.05 8.50 -35.53
N GLN A 76 30.21 8.11 -36.50
CA GLN A 76 28.84 8.59 -36.66
C GLN A 76 27.91 7.97 -35.60
N CYS A 77 27.86 8.56 -34.40
CA CYS A 77 26.94 8.13 -33.34
C CYS A 77 25.47 8.41 -33.69
N THR A 78 24.63 7.39 -33.58
CA THR A 78 23.16 7.44 -33.78
C THR A 78 22.38 7.00 -32.54
N LEU A 79 23.03 6.91 -31.38
CA LEU A 79 22.40 6.48 -30.12
C LEU A 79 21.28 7.44 -29.73
N ALA A 80 20.13 6.87 -29.36
CA ALA A 80 19.00 7.63 -28.84
C ALA A 80 19.31 8.13 -27.42
N ASP A 81 18.78 9.30 -27.07
CA ASP A 81 18.93 9.83 -25.72
C ASP A 81 18.33 8.86 -24.68
N PRO A 82 19.02 8.65 -23.53
CA PRO A 82 18.49 7.83 -22.45
C PRO A 82 17.15 8.39 -21.94
N GLU A 83 16.15 7.54 -21.91
CA GLU A 83 14.80 7.92 -21.47
C GLU A 83 14.80 8.32 -19.98
N LYS A 84 14.27 9.50 -19.65
CA LYS A 84 14.18 9.99 -18.26
C LYS A 84 13.37 9.03 -17.38
N VAL A 85 13.97 8.59 -16.27
CA VAL A 85 13.37 7.65 -15.31
C VAL A 85 12.45 8.38 -14.32
N SER A 86 11.36 8.97 -14.83
CA SER A 86 10.39 9.68 -13.97
C SER A 86 9.28 8.78 -13.42
N VAL A 87 9.20 7.50 -13.81
CA VAL A 87 7.96 6.69 -13.65
C VAL A 87 8.15 5.43 -12.78
N ALA A 88 9.20 5.37 -11.96
CA ALA A 88 9.51 4.20 -11.15
C ALA A 88 9.03 4.25 -9.68
N LEU A 89 8.25 5.27 -9.29
CA LEU A 89 7.78 5.39 -7.92
C LEU A 89 6.58 4.48 -7.64
N ILE A 90 6.46 4.07 -6.38
CA ILE A 90 5.28 3.39 -5.85
C ILE A 90 4.11 4.38 -5.82
N ASP A 91 2.96 3.94 -6.32
CA ASP A 91 1.71 4.69 -6.25
C ASP A 91 1.09 4.56 -4.85
N VAL A 92 1.54 5.42 -3.94
CA VAL A 92 1.02 5.48 -2.57
C VAL A 92 -0.49 5.73 -2.55
N ALA A 93 -1.01 6.52 -3.50
CA ALA A 93 -2.44 6.85 -3.57
C ALA A 93 -3.29 5.64 -4.00
N LYS A 94 -2.78 4.78 -4.88
CA LYS A 94 -3.43 3.51 -5.23
C LYS A 94 -3.59 2.59 -4.01
N HIS A 95 -2.60 2.54 -3.13
CA HIS A 95 -2.61 1.65 -1.95
C HIS A 95 -3.37 2.25 -0.75
N LEU A 96 -3.20 3.55 -0.49
CA LEU A 96 -3.72 4.23 0.71
C LEU A 96 -4.90 5.17 0.44
N GLY A 97 -5.14 5.55 -0.81
CA GLY A 97 -6.21 6.48 -1.20
C GLY A 97 -7.58 5.97 -0.78
N ASN A 98 -8.25 6.73 0.09
CA ASN A 98 -9.55 6.40 0.67
C ASN A 98 -9.62 5.01 1.34
N LEU A 99 -8.48 4.50 1.84
CA LEU A 99 -8.37 3.17 2.43
C LEU A 99 -9.44 2.91 3.50
N LYS A 100 -9.57 3.83 4.46
CA LYS A 100 -10.56 3.72 5.55
C LYS A 100 -11.99 3.56 5.02
N TYR A 101 -12.36 4.33 4.00
CA TYR A 101 -13.70 4.27 3.41
C TYR A 101 -13.91 2.95 2.65
N ARG A 102 -12.94 2.55 1.81
CA ARG A 102 -13.02 1.30 1.02
C ARG A 102 -13.15 0.06 1.91
N VAL A 103 -12.36 0.01 2.98
CA VAL A 103 -12.42 -1.09 3.94
C VAL A 103 -13.78 -1.09 4.63
N TRP A 104 -14.26 0.06 5.10
CA TRP A 104 -15.58 0.18 5.72
C TRP A 104 -16.74 -0.23 4.80
N GLU A 105 -16.73 0.21 3.54
CA GLU A 105 -17.76 -0.13 2.55
C GLU A 105 -17.83 -1.64 2.29
N LYS A 106 -16.67 -2.31 2.17
CA LYS A 106 -16.60 -3.77 2.05
C LYS A 106 -17.07 -4.50 3.33
N MET A 107 -16.73 -3.95 4.50
CA MET A 107 -17.19 -4.50 5.78
C MET A 107 -18.72 -4.51 5.89
N LEU A 108 -19.41 -3.47 5.40
CA LEU A 108 -20.87 -3.42 5.38
C LEU A 108 -21.49 -4.59 4.60
N GLY A 109 -20.83 -5.04 3.52
CA GLY A 109 -21.25 -6.21 2.75
C GLY A 109 -20.99 -7.55 3.44
N THR A 110 -20.12 -7.58 4.46
CA THR A 110 -19.74 -8.81 5.17
C THR A 110 -20.53 -9.00 6.46
N VAL A 111 -20.83 -7.90 7.18
CA VAL A 111 -21.52 -7.94 8.47
C VAL A 111 -22.57 -6.84 8.54
N GLN A 112 -23.85 -7.20 8.41
CA GLN A 112 -24.96 -6.29 8.63
C GLN A 112 -25.80 -6.75 9.82
N TYR A 113 -25.73 -6.00 10.92
CA TYR A 113 -26.56 -6.22 12.10
C TYR A 113 -27.40 -4.99 12.37
N THR A 114 -28.68 -5.06 12.00
CA THR A 114 -29.65 -3.99 12.25
C THR A 114 -30.36 -4.27 13.56
N LEU A 115 -30.14 -3.41 14.56
CA LEU A 115 -30.89 -3.45 15.82
C LEU A 115 -32.17 -2.63 15.70
N THR A 116 -33.31 -3.30 15.79
CA THR A 116 -34.61 -2.62 15.91
C THR A 116 -34.79 -2.16 17.34
N VAL A 117 -34.83 -0.84 17.55
CA VAL A 117 -35.09 -0.22 18.85
C VAL A 117 -36.54 0.25 18.93
N GLN A 118 -37.20 0.02 20.06
CA GLN A 118 -38.63 0.34 20.23
C GLN A 118 -38.92 1.85 20.25
N ARG A 119 -37.90 2.68 20.51
CA ARG A 119 -38.01 4.14 20.57
C ARG A 119 -36.79 4.80 19.96
N LYS A 120 -36.95 6.07 19.56
CA LYS A 120 -35.85 6.89 19.06
C LYS A 120 -34.86 7.20 20.19
N LEU A 121 -33.65 6.65 20.09
CA LEU A 121 -32.58 6.88 21.05
C LEU A 121 -31.85 8.21 20.75
N GLN A 122 -31.56 8.99 21.79
CA GLN A 122 -30.74 10.22 21.70
C GLN A 122 -29.27 9.95 22.02
N ARG A 123 -29.00 8.90 22.81
CA ARG A 123 -27.66 8.50 23.24
C ARG A 123 -27.64 6.99 23.43
N VAL A 124 -26.52 6.36 23.11
CA VAL A 124 -26.25 4.95 23.41
C VAL A 124 -25.04 4.88 24.33
N ARG A 125 -25.14 4.12 25.41
CA ARG A 125 -24.00 3.77 26.26
C ARG A 125 -23.40 2.46 25.75
N VAL A 126 -22.08 2.45 25.59
CA VAL A 126 -21.31 1.25 25.26
C VAL A 126 -20.47 0.88 26.49
N GLN A 127 -20.54 -0.37 26.92
CA GLN A 127 -19.74 -0.90 28.02
C GLN A 127 -19.01 -2.17 27.59
N LEU A 128 -17.70 -2.21 27.84
CA LEU A 128 -16.87 -3.39 27.65
C LEU A 128 -16.59 -4.01 29.03
N ASP A 129 -16.98 -5.26 29.19
CA ASP A 129 -16.68 -6.13 30.31
C ASP A 129 -15.66 -7.16 29.79
N TRP A 130 -14.38 -6.92 30.09
CA TRP A 130 -13.28 -7.72 29.54
C TRP A 130 -13.28 -9.14 30.10
N ASP A 131 -13.47 -9.26 31.41
CA ASP A 131 -13.42 -10.55 32.11
C ASP A 131 -14.55 -11.48 31.69
N ARG A 132 -15.74 -10.92 31.43
CA ARG A 132 -16.88 -11.69 30.94
C ARG A 132 -16.93 -11.79 29.41
N GLY A 133 -16.05 -11.09 28.70
CA GLY A 133 -16.03 -11.06 27.23
C GLY A 133 -17.30 -10.45 26.64
N GLU A 134 -17.85 -9.40 27.25
CA GLU A 134 -19.13 -8.81 26.83
C GLU A 134 -18.96 -7.35 26.39
N VAL A 135 -19.56 -7.00 25.26
CA VAL A 135 -19.78 -5.61 24.86
C VAL A 135 -21.28 -5.35 24.86
N SER A 136 -21.75 -4.51 25.78
CA SER A 136 -23.17 -4.19 25.93
C SER A 136 -23.49 -2.77 25.51
N PHE A 137 -24.67 -2.64 24.91
CA PHE A 137 -25.27 -1.39 24.46
C PHE A 137 -26.53 -1.17 25.28
N SER A 138 -26.68 0.01 25.89
CA SER A 138 -27.84 0.35 26.71
C SER A 138 -28.31 1.79 26.49
N ASP A 139 -29.57 2.06 26.82
CA ASP A 139 -30.10 3.41 26.90
C ASP A 139 -29.68 4.04 28.25
N PRO A 140 -28.84 5.09 28.25
CA PRO A 140 -28.34 5.67 29.50
C PRO A 140 -29.40 6.42 30.31
N SER A 141 -30.59 6.70 29.75
CA SER A 141 -31.66 7.41 30.47
C SER A 141 -32.34 6.53 31.53
N ASN A 142 -32.43 5.23 31.29
CA ASN A 142 -33.11 4.28 32.16
C ASN A 142 -32.37 2.93 32.32
N ASN A 143 -31.14 2.83 31.80
CA ASN A 143 -30.31 1.63 31.75
C ASN A 143 -30.98 0.41 31.09
N THR A 144 -31.95 0.60 30.19
CA THR A 144 -32.53 -0.52 29.44
C THR A 144 -31.48 -1.12 28.50
N PRO A 145 -31.23 -2.45 28.55
CA PRO A 145 -30.30 -3.10 27.64
C PRO A 145 -30.88 -3.09 26.22
N LEU A 146 -30.05 -2.73 25.25
CA LEU A 146 -30.38 -2.75 23.83
C LEU A 146 -29.85 -4.02 23.17
N TYR A 147 -28.58 -4.33 23.43
CA TYR A 147 -27.93 -5.52 22.90
C TYR A 147 -26.67 -5.85 23.69
N THR A 148 -26.34 -7.14 23.79
CA THR A 148 -25.08 -7.60 24.36
C THR A 148 -24.42 -8.56 23.38
N PHE A 149 -23.24 -8.19 22.92
CA PHE A 149 -22.36 -9.05 22.16
C PHE A 149 -21.45 -9.81 23.12
N LYS A 150 -21.26 -11.12 22.89
CA LYS A 150 -20.35 -11.95 23.68
C LYS A 150 -19.24 -12.50 22.80
N HIS A 151 -17.99 -12.35 23.23
CA HIS A 151 -16.82 -12.89 22.57
C HIS A 151 -15.62 -12.96 23.53
N SER A 152 -14.82 -14.00 23.39
CA SER A 152 -13.59 -14.16 24.16
C SER A 152 -12.44 -13.43 23.48
N PHE A 153 -12.16 -12.21 23.91
CA PHE A 153 -11.05 -11.42 23.38
C PHE A 153 -9.71 -11.96 23.91
N THR A 154 -8.86 -12.46 23.02
CA THR A 154 -7.52 -12.98 23.37
C THR A 154 -6.40 -11.99 23.05
N GLU A 155 -6.63 -11.13 22.07
CA GLU A 155 -5.69 -10.11 21.61
C GLU A 155 -6.11 -8.72 22.10
N ARG A 156 -5.19 -7.75 22.04
CA ARG A 156 -5.48 -6.36 22.40
C ARG A 156 -6.57 -5.79 21.49
N VAL A 157 -7.61 -5.20 22.08
CA VAL A 157 -8.73 -4.59 21.34
C VAL A 157 -8.63 -3.07 21.40
N PHE A 158 -8.88 -2.42 20.25
CA PHE A 158 -9.01 -0.98 20.16
C PHE A 158 -10.43 -0.62 19.70
N PRO A 159 -11.12 0.32 20.37
CA PRO A 159 -12.44 0.73 19.96
C PRO A 159 -12.37 1.52 18.65
N PHE A 160 -13.05 1.02 17.62
CA PHE A 160 -13.27 1.75 16.37
C PHE A 160 -14.73 2.16 16.26
N PHE A 161 -14.96 3.47 16.15
CA PHE A 161 -16.28 4.03 15.90
C PHE A 161 -16.25 4.80 14.58
N HIS A 162 -17.24 4.56 13.72
CA HIS A 162 -17.53 5.42 12.57
C HIS A 162 -18.90 6.10 12.76
N PRO A 163 -18.97 7.08 13.68
CA PRO A 163 -20.23 7.66 14.12
C PRO A 163 -20.68 8.71 13.12
N GLY A 164 -21.09 8.34 11.89
CA GLY A 164 -21.46 9.24 10.79
C GLY A 164 -21.70 10.71 11.17
N SER A 165 -22.91 11.05 11.60
CA SER A 165 -23.28 12.36 12.17
C SER A 165 -23.38 12.37 13.71
N LEU A 166 -22.91 11.31 14.37
CA LEU A 166 -23.02 11.13 15.82
C LEU A 166 -21.77 11.68 16.53
N GLN A 167 -21.96 12.27 17.70
CA GLN A 167 -20.85 12.72 18.55
C GLN A 167 -20.49 11.66 19.58
N ILE A 168 -19.19 11.34 19.71
CA ILE A 168 -18.68 10.51 20.79
C ILE A 168 -18.53 11.38 22.03
N CYS A 169 -19.34 11.10 23.06
CA CYS A 169 -19.19 11.73 24.36
C CYS A 169 -18.35 10.81 25.26
N PRO A 170 -17.07 11.13 25.53
CA PRO A 170 -16.29 10.36 26.48
C PRO A 170 -16.93 10.49 27.87
N MET A 171 -17.53 9.41 28.38
CA MET A 171 -17.73 9.29 29.81
C MET A 171 -16.36 9.05 30.47
N LYS A 172 -16.19 9.47 31.73
CA LYS A 172 -15.02 9.07 32.53
C LYS A 172 -14.87 7.56 32.42
N VAL A 173 -13.78 7.09 31.82
CA VAL A 173 -13.39 5.69 31.83
C VAL A 173 -13.15 5.35 33.31
N SER A 174 -14.07 4.60 33.91
CA SER A 174 -13.88 4.07 35.26
C SER A 174 -13.44 2.62 35.14
N VAL A 175 -12.20 2.34 35.50
CA VAL A 175 -11.76 0.97 35.74
C VAL A 175 -12.28 0.58 37.12
N ARG A 176 -13.11 -0.46 37.19
CA ARG A 176 -13.41 -1.12 38.46
C ARG A 176 -12.52 -2.37 38.48
N VAL A 177 -11.61 -2.42 39.44
CA VAL A 177 -10.90 -3.64 39.80
C VAL A 177 -11.69 -4.21 40.97
N GLU A 178 -12.18 -5.44 40.85
CA GLU A 178 -12.76 -6.18 41.99
C GLU A 178 -11.68 -6.57 43.00
#